data_AF-A0A117LSJ9-F1
#
_entry.id   AF-A0A117LSJ9-F1
#
_cell.length_a   1.000
_cell.length_b   1.000
_cell.length_c   1.000
_cell.angle_alpha   90.00
_cell.angle_beta   90.00
_cell.angle_gamma   90.00
#
_symmetry.space_group_name_H-M   'P 1'
#
loop_
_entity.id
_entity.type
_entity.pdbx_description
1 polymer ?
#
loop_
_entity_poly.entity_id
_entity_poly.type
_entity_poly.pdbx_seq_one_letter_code
_entity_poly.pdbx_strand_id
1 'polypeptide(L)'
;MCAVLHLLYARFWHKFLYNIGEISTKEPFYKLRNIGLVLAHDGQKMSKSKGNVVSPDDVIKNYGADTLRVYEMFMGPFEQSIQWNEQGVKGVHRFLNKLWRLEVKETSSPEVIIYIDKMIVRIENELEKMKFNTPIAFLMEFVDFVSDKDLGKKEMEKILIVFSVFAP
;
A
#
# COMPACT_ATOMS: atom_id res chain seq x y z
N MET A 1 14.34 -8.25 -12.30
CA MET A 1 13.23 -9.19 -12.55
C MET A 1 13.52 -9.91 -13.87
N CYS A 2 13.47 -11.24 -13.94
CA CYS A 2 13.83 -11.99 -15.14
C CYS A 2 12.76 -11.83 -16.24
N ALA A 3 12.93 -10.84 -17.11
CA ALA A 3 12.06 -10.59 -18.25
C ALA A 3 12.01 -11.75 -19.26
N VAL A 4 13.01 -12.63 -19.25
CA VAL A 4 13.20 -13.69 -20.26
C VAL A 4 12.80 -15.11 -19.82
N LEU A 5 12.31 -15.28 -18.59
CA LEU A 5 11.87 -16.60 -18.09
C LEU A 5 10.35 -16.70 -18.13
N HIS A 6 9.71 -16.65 -16.96
CA HIS A 6 8.27 -16.86 -16.81
C HIS A 6 7.44 -16.00 -17.79
N LEU A 7 7.77 -14.71 -17.93
CA LEU A 7 7.03 -13.81 -18.82
C LEU A 7 7.14 -14.20 -20.30
N LEU A 8 8.27 -14.77 -20.72
CA LEU A 8 8.45 -15.26 -22.09
C LEU A 8 7.70 -16.56 -22.31
N TYR A 9 7.87 -17.53 -21.40
CA TYR A 9 7.20 -18.82 -21.50
C TYR A 9 5.67 -18.70 -21.42
N ALA A 10 5.16 -17.86 -20.53
CA ALA A 10 3.73 -17.60 -20.42
C ALA A 10 3.16 -17.03 -21.73
N ARG A 11 3.85 -16.07 -22.36
CA ARG A 11 3.42 -15.51 -23.65
C ARG A 11 3.48 -16.52 -24.78
N PHE A 12 4.51 -17.37 -24.82
CA PHE A 12 4.64 -18.43 -25.81
C PHE A 12 3.46 -19.39 -25.75
N TRP A 13 3.18 -19.95 -24.56
CA TRP A 13 2.08 -20.89 -24.37
C TRP A 13 0.71 -20.25 -24.62
N HIS A 14 0.50 -19.00 -24.18
CA HIS A 14 -0.74 -18.27 -24.45
C HIS A 14 -0.99 -18.11 -25.95
N LYS A 15 0.04 -17.80 -26.74
CA LYS A 15 -0.10 -17.70 -28.21
C LYS A 15 -0.38 -19.04 -28.86
N PHE A 16 0.25 -20.11 -28.39
CA PHE A 16 -0.06 -21.46 -28.87
C PHE A 16 -1.54 -21.80 -28.64
N LEU A 17 -2.04 -21.59 -27.41
CA LEU A 17 -3.44 -21.85 -27.04
C LEU A 17 -4.42 -20.97 -27.84
N TYR A 18 -4.06 -19.72 -28.11
CA TYR A 18 -4.87 -18.84 -28.95
C TYR A 18 -4.97 -19.36 -30.39
N ASN A 19 -3.86 -19.85 -30.95
CA ASN A 19 -3.82 -20.34 -32.34
C ASN A 19 -4.63 -21.63 -32.55
N ILE A 20 -4.72 -22.49 -31.55
CA ILE A 20 -5.55 -23.71 -31.61
C ILE A 20 -7.02 -23.45 -31.23
N GLY A 21 -7.38 -22.21 -30.88
CA GLY A 21 -8.76 -21.80 -30.61
C GLY A 21 -9.25 -22.03 -29.17
N GLU A 22 -8.37 -22.45 -28.24
CA GLU A 22 -8.75 -22.74 -26.85
C GLU A 22 -8.99 -21.49 -26.00
N ILE A 23 -8.44 -20.34 -26.41
CA ILE A 23 -8.61 -19.06 -25.71
C ILE A 23 -8.87 -17.91 -26.68
N SER A 24 -9.56 -16.88 -26.21
CA SER A 24 -10.03 -15.74 -27.04
C SER A 24 -9.06 -14.55 -27.10
N THR A 25 -8.04 -14.48 -26.24
CA THR A 25 -7.11 -13.35 -26.16
C THR A 25 -5.70 -13.70 -26.65
N LYS A 26 -5.02 -12.75 -27.30
CA LYS A 26 -3.69 -12.96 -27.92
C LYS A 26 -2.50 -12.83 -26.96
N GLU A 27 -2.70 -12.22 -25.80
CA GLU A 27 -1.66 -11.98 -24.79
C GLU A 27 -2.21 -12.30 -23.39
N PRO A 28 -1.39 -12.89 -22.49
CA PRO A 28 -1.81 -13.29 -21.15
C PRO A 28 -1.96 -12.12 -20.17
N PHE A 29 -1.22 -11.02 -20.40
CA PHE A 29 -1.15 -9.89 -19.47
C PHE A 29 -1.43 -8.58 -20.22
N TYR A 30 -2.48 -7.86 -19.83
CA TYR A 30 -2.83 -6.57 -20.45
C TYR A 30 -1.92 -5.42 -19.96
N LYS A 31 -1.55 -5.45 -18.67
CA LYS A 31 -0.66 -4.47 -18.05
C LYS A 31 0.30 -5.20 -17.12
N LEU A 32 1.60 -5.02 -17.36
CA LEU A 32 2.66 -5.51 -16.48
C LEU A 32 3.29 -4.33 -15.73
N ARG A 33 3.55 -4.51 -14.45
CA ARG A 33 4.29 -3.57 -13.60
C ARG A 33 5.28 -4.35 -12.77
N ASN A 34 6.51 -3.85 -12.69
CA ASN A 34 7.58 -4.49 -11.95
C ASN A 34 7.63 -3.89 -10.55
N ILE A 35 7.55 -4.73 -9.53
CA ILE A 35 7.71 -4.32 -8.14
C ILE A 35 9.19 -4.09 -7.86
N GLY A 36 9.49 -3.00 -7.15
CA GLY A 36 10.81 -2.72 -6.61
C GLY A 36 11.25 -3.79 -5.60
N LEU A 37 12.57 -3.96 -5.43
CA LEU A 37 13.07 -4.90 -4.43
C LEU A 37 13.15 -4.22 -3.06
N VAL A 38 12.67 -4.92 -2.03
CA VAL A 38 12.99 -4.56 -0.65
C VAL A 38 14.38 -5.08 -0.32
N LEU A 39 15.27 -4.15 -0.02
CA LEU A 39 16.65 -4.40 0.33
C LEU A 39 16.78 -4.48 1.86
N ALA A 40 17.74 -5.25 2.35
CA ALA A 40 18.09 -5.25 3.75
C ALA A 40 18.75 -3.91 4.16
N HIS A 41 19.01 -3.75 5.46
CA HIS A 41 19.67 -2.56 6.02
C HIS A 41 21.07 -2.30 5.43
N ASP A 42 21.72 -3.33 4.90
CA ASP A 42 23.02 -3.26 4.24
C ASP A 42 22.93 -2.83 2.76
N GLY A 43 21.73 -2.51 2.26
CA GLY A 43 21.47 -2.14 0.87
C GLY A 43 21.52 -3.31 -0.11
N GLN A 44 21.67 -4.55 0.37
CA GLN A 44 21.69 -5.73 -0.48
C GLN A 44 20.31 -6.39 -0.55
N LYS A 45 20.11 -7.16 -1.61
CA LYS A 45 18.94 -8.05 -1.69
C LYS A 45 18.92 -8.99 -0.49
N MET A 46 17.78 -9.04 0.21
CA MET A 46 17.55 -9.98 1.31
C MET A 46 17.73 -11.43 0.83
N SER A 47 18.51 -12.23 1.57
CA SER A 47 18.59 -13.67 1.35
C SER A 47 18.95 -14.42 2.63
N LYS A 48 18.36 -15.62 2.81
CA LYS A 48 18.66 -16.49 3.97
C LYS A 48 20.15 -16.80 4.09
N SER A 49 20.81 -17.04 2.95
CA SER A 49 22.25 -17.32 2.89
C SER A 49 23.14 -16.16 3.37
N LYS A 50 22.64 -14.91 3.32
CA LYS A 50 23.36 -13.71 3.77
C LYS A 50 23.02 -13.34 5.22
N GLY A 51 22.04 -14.00 5.84
CA GLY A 51 21.60 -13.70 7.21
C GLY A 51 20.98 -12.31 7.39
N ASN A 52 20.61 -11.63 6.30
CA ASN A 52 20.11 -10.24 6.31
C ASN A 52 18.60 -10.16 6.06
N VAL A 53 17.86 -11.26 6.28
CA VAL A 53 16.41 -11.32 6.08
C VAL A 53 15.70 -10.73 7.29
N VAL A 54 14.73 -9.87 7.05
CA VAL A 54 13.75 -9.47 8.07
C VAL A 54 12.60 -10.47 8.05
N SER A 55 12.28 -11.05 9.20
CA SER A 55 11.18 -12.00 9.31
C SER A 55 9.83 -11.26 9.35
N PRO A 56 8.89 -11.53 8.41
CA PRO A 56 7.56 -10.94 8.46
C PRO A 56 6.80 -11.31 9.75
N ASP A 57 6.99 -12.54 10.24
CA ASP A 57 6.32 -13.04 11.45
C ASP A 57 6.70 -12.20 12.68
N ASP A 58 7.95 -11.77 12.78
CA ASP A 58 8.41 -10.93 13.88
C ASP A 58 7.78 -9.54 13.82
N VAL A 59 7.63 -8.97 12.61
CA VAL A 59 6.96 -7.67 12.42
C VAL A 59 5.49 -7.79 12.77
N ILE A 60 4.80 -8.84 12.32
CA ILE A 60 3.38 -9.09 12.59
C ILE A 60 3.16 -9.30 14.09
N LYS A 61 4.00 -10.10 14.74
CA LYS A 61 3.89 -10.36 16.18
C LYS A 61 4.05 -9.09 17.02
N ASN A 62 4.96 -8.20 16.62
CA ASN A 62 5.29 -7.00 17.38
C ASN A 62 4.39 -5.79 17.05
N TYR A 63 3.89 -5.68 15.81
CA TYR A 63 3.18 -4.49 15.33
C TYR A 63 1.86 -4.77 14.60
N GLY A 64 1.55 -6.02 14.28
CA GLY A 64 0.35 -6.41 13.52
C GLY A 64 0.55 -6.44 12.00
N ALA A 65 -0.33 -7.16 11.31
CA ALA A 65 -0.30 -7.34 9.86
C ALA A 65 -0.54 -6.02 9.10
N ASP A 66 -1.44 -5.17 9.61
CA ASP A 66 -1.74 -3.88 8.98
C ASP A 66 -0.57 -2.92 9.00
N THR A 67 0.20 -2.91 10.11
CA THR A 67 1.43 -2.13 10.17
C THR A 67 2.39 -2.54 9.06
N LEU A 68 2.57 -3.86 8.86
CA LEU A 68 3.46 -4.37 7.81
C LEU A 68 2.97 -3.95 6.42
N ARG A 69 1.69 -4.18 6.10
CA ARG A 69 1.09 -3.84 4.80
C ARG A 69 1.17 -2.36 4.48
N VAL A 70 0.78 -1.52 5.44
CA VAL A 70 0.82 -0.05 5.28
C VAL A 70 2.26 0.42 5.14
N TYR A 71 3.20 -0.15 5.90
CA TYR A 71 4.62 0.20 5.78
C TYR A 71 5.20 -0.15 4.41
N GLU A 72 4.95 -1.36 3.90
CA GLU A 72 5.41 -1.77 2.57
C GLU A 72 4.87 -0.86 1.46
N MET A 73 3.62 -0.41 1.58
CA MET A 73 3.02 0.51 0.61
C MET A 73 3.48 1.97 0.79
N PHE A 74 3.97 2.33 1.97
CA PHE A 74 4.39 3.70 2.33
C PHE A 74 5.87 3.98 2.10
N MET A 75 6.73 2.96 2.20
CA MET A 75 8.20 3.13 2.20
C MET A 75 8.76 3.82 0.94
N GLY A 76 8.00 3.86 -0.15
CA GLY A 76 8.30 4.68 -1.31
C GLY A 76 7.57 4.22 -2.58
N PRO A 77 8.01 4.69 -3.76
CA PRO A 77 7.36 4.34 -5.02
C PRO A 77 7.41 2.85 -5.31
N PHE A 78 6.29 2.27 -5.74
CA PHE A 78 6.09 0.83 -5.92
C PHE A 78 7.11 0.12 -6.81
N GLU A 79 7.67 0.82 -7.81
CA GLU A 79 8.61 0.26 -8.78
C GLU A 79 10.08 0.39 -8.33
N GLN A 80 10.36 1.19 -7.31
CA GLN A 80 11.72 1.50 -6.87
C GLN A 80 12.19 0.53 -5.80
N SER A 81 13.47 0.17 -5.87
CA SER A 81 14.06 -0.66 -4.81
C SER A 81 14.37 0.22 -3.60
N ILE A 82 13.94 -0.24 -2.42
CA ILE A 82 13.95 0.55 -1.19
C ILE A 82 14.55 -0.29 -0.07
N GLN A 83 15.33 0.36 0.81
CA GLN A 83 15.91 -0.29 1.97
C GLN A 83 14.89 -0.38 3.10
N TRP A 84 14.86 -1.54 3.75
CA TRP A 84 14.07 -1.75 4.95
C TRP A 84 14.54 -0.83 6.08
N ASN A 85 13.58 -0.26 6.80
CA ASN A 85 13.81 0.67 7.91
C ASN A 85 12.82 0.41 9.06
N GLU A 86 13.31 -0.16 10.16
CA GLU A 86 12.50 -0.46 11.34
C GLU A 86 11.86 0.78 11.98
N GLN A 87 12.49 1.95 11.86
CA GLN A 87 11.88 3.19 12.37
C GLN A 87 10.66 3.59 11.55
N GLY A 88 10.65 3.26 10.26
CA GLY A 88 9.49 3.43 9.40
C GLY A 88 8.32 2.56 9.85
N VAL A 89 8.57 1.29 10.17
CA VAL A 89 7.57 0.36 10.74
C VAL A 89 6.96 0.93 12.02
N LYS A 90 7.81 1.37 12.96
CA LYS A 90 7.35 1.99 14.21
C LYS A 90 6.53 3.26 13.96
N GLY A 91 6.90 4.05 12.95
CA GLY A 91 6.15 5.24 12.54
C GLY A 91 4.73 4.91 12.09
N VAL A 92 4.60 3.92 11.21
CA VAL A 92 3.30 3.43 10.73
C VAL A 92 2.47 2.88 11.88
N HIS A 93 3.07 2.10 12.78
CA HIS A 93 2.37 1.58 13.96
C HIS A 93 1.82 2.70 14.85
N ARG A 94 2.59 3.78 15.08
CA ARG A 94 2.11 4.94 15.83
C ARG A 94 0.97 5.66 15.11
N PHE A 95 1.05 5.79 13.79
CA PHE A 95 -0.02 6.36 12.97
C PHE A 95 -1.32 5.55 13.10
N LEU A 96 -1.26 4.22 12.97
CA LEU A 96 -2.43 3.36 13.14
C LEU A 96 -3.05 3.49 14.54
N ASN A 97 -2.22 3.55 15.58
CA ASN A 97 -2.69 3.77 16.95
C ASN A 97 -3.32 5.15 17.13
N LYS A 98 -2.82 6.20 16.47
CA LYS A 98 -3.46 7.53 16.48
C LYS A 98 -4.83 7.47 15.80
N LEU A 99 -4.92 6.85 14.62
CA LEU A 99 -6.18 6.68 13.88
C LEU A 99 -7.22 5.93 14.73
N TRP A 100 -6.80 4.85 15.40
CA TRP A 100 -7.67 4.07 16.30
C TRP A 100 -8.21 4.86 17.50
N ARG A 101 -7.46 5.88 17.95
CA ARG A 101 -7.81 6.70 19.12
C ARG A 101 -8.58 7.96 18.77
N LEU A 102 -8.86 8.22 17.48
CA LEU A 102 -9.66 9.37 17.10
C LEU A 102 -11.05 9.30 17.74
N GLU A 103 -11.45 10.39 18.36
CA GLU A 103 -12.76 10.50 18.97
C GLU A 103 -13.80 10.83 17.89
N VAL A 104 -14.91 10.09 17.88
CA VAL A 104 -16.01 10.31 16.94
C VAL A 104 -17.11 11.09 17.64
N LYS A 105 -17.45 12.26 17.10
CA LYS A 105 -18.52 13.15 17.56
C LYS A 105 -19.81 12.90 16.77
N GLU A 106 -20.89 13.59 17.14
CA GLU A 106 -22.17 13.49 16.43
C GLU A 106 -22.11 14.08 15.02
N THR A 107 -21.40 15.20 14.87
CA THR A 107 -21.29 15.94 13.61
C THR A 107 -19.83 16.25 13.28
N SER A 108 -19.56 16.45 11.99
CA SER A 108 -18.25 16.89 11.50
C SER A 108 -18.20 18.40 11.34
N SER A 109 -17.06 19.03 11.63
CA SER A 109 -16.84 20.43 11.25
C SER A 109 -16.89 20.57 9.72
N PRO A 110 -17.46 21.67 9.14
CA PRO A 110 -17.57 21.83 7.70
C PRO A 110 -16.24 21.69 6.94
N GLU A 111 -15.16 22.17 7.55
CA GLU A 111 -13.79 22.06 7.00
C GLU A 111 -13.32 20.61 6.88
N VAL A 112 -13.69 19.75 7.83
CA VAL A 112 -13.36 18.31 7.83
C VAL A 112 -14.07 17.61 6.67
N ILE A 113 -15.35 17.91 6.46
CA ILE A 113 -16.13 17.33 5.34
C ILE A 113 -15.47 17.68 4.00
N ILE A 114 -15.16 18.97 3.79
CA ILE A 114 -14.53 19.44 2.56
C ILE A 114 -13.14 18.83 2.36
N TYR A 115 -12.36 18.70 3.44
CA TYR A 115 -11.04 18.09 3.40
C TYR A 115 -11.12 16.63 2.97
N ILE A 116 -12.02 15.85 3.59
CA ILE A 116 -12.20 14.42 3.31
C ILE A 116 -12.62 14.21 1.85
N ASP A 117 -13.65 14.92 1.37
CA ASP A 117 -14.14 14.72 0.00
C ASP A 117 -13.05 15.05 -1.04
N LYS A 118 -12.24 16.11 -0.82
CA LYS A 118 -11.07 16.41 -1.67
C LYS A 118 -9.98 15.35 -1.58
N MET A 119 -9.72 14.84 -0.37
CA MET A 119 -8.71 13.81 -0.15
C MET A 119 -9.09 12.50 -0.85
N ILE A 120 -10.35 12.09 -0.80
CA ILE A 120 -10.83 10.86 -1.46
C ILE A 120 -10.56 10.93 -2.97
N VAL A 121 -10.90 12.05 -3.62
CA VAL A 121 -10.62 12.24 -5.05
C VAL A 121 -9.12 12.16 -5.35
N ARG A 122 -8.26 12.71 -4.47
CA ARG A 122 -6.80 12.63 -4.62
C ARG A 122 -6.29 11.19 -4.46
N ILE A 123 -6.81 10.46 -3.47
CA ILE A 123 -6.45 9.06 -3.22
C ILE A 123 -6.82 8.21 -4.44
N GLU A 124 -8.03 8.35 -4.97
CA GLU A 124 -8.49 7.62 -6.16
C GLU A 124 -7.55 7.84 -7.35
N ASN A 125 -7.22 9.11 -7.66
CA ASN A 125 -6.29 9.46 -8.73
C ASN A 125 -4.87 8.89 -8.56
N GLU A 126 -4.38 8.75 -7.32
CA GLU A 126 -3.06 8.19 -7.05
C GLU A 126 -3.08 6.65 -7.08
N LEU A 127 -4.18 6.02 -6.66
CA LEU A 127 -4.39 4.58 -6.75
C LEU A 127 -4.45 4.10 -8.21
N GLU A 128 -5.12 4.82 -9.10
CA GLU A 128 -5.11 4.51 -10.55
C GLU A 128 -3.69 4.52 -11.15
N LYS A 129 -2.83 5.38 -10.59
CA LYS A 129 -1.42 5.52 -10.97
C LYS A 129 -0.50 4.55 -10.20
N MET A 130 -1.05 3.71 -9.30
CA MET A 130 -0.30 2.78 -8.45
C MET A 130 0.72 3.49 -7.54
N LYS A 131 0.45 4.73 -7.15
CA LYS A 131 1.29 5.50 -6.22
C LYS A 131 0.73 5.36 -4.81
N PHE A 132 1.00 4.24 -4.14
CA PHE A 132 0.40 3.91 -2.85
C PHE A 132 0.93 4.72 -1.66
N ASN A 133 2.17 5.20 -1.76
CA ASN A 133 2.81 5.96 -0.69
C ASN A 133 2.15 7.33 -0.47
N THR A 134 1.67 7.99 -1.54
CA THR A 134 1.01 9.30 -1.45
C THR A 134 -0.34 9.25 -0.72
N PRO A 135 -1.28 8.33 -1.04
CA PRO A 135 -2.50 8.11 -0.27
C PRO A 135 -2.27 7.90 1.23
N ILE A 136 -1.28 7.09 1.60
CA ILE A 136 -0.96 6.86 3.01
C ILE A 136 -0.45 8.15 3.66
N ALA A 137 0.37 8.94 2.95
CA ALA A 137 0.79 10.25 3.44
C ALA A 137 -0.41 11.19 3.67
N PHE A 138 -1.39 11.22 2.76
CA PHE A 138 -2.60 12.02 2.92
C PHE A 138 -3.42 11.58 4.14
N LEU A 139 -3.51 10.27 4.40
CA LEU A 139 -4.19 9.74 5.57
C LEU A 139 -3.45 10.06 6.88
N MET A 140 -2.11 10.08 6.87
CA MET A 140 -1.33 10.53 8.02
C MET A 140 -1.56 12.02 8.29
N GLU A 141 -1.53 12.86 7.25
CA GLU A 141 -1.87 14.28 7.34
C GLU A 141 -3.29 14.51 7.86
N PHE A 142 -4.25 13.69 7.42
CA PHE A 142 -5.65 13.74 7.88
C PHE A 142 -5.77 13.53 9.39
N VAL A 143 -5.08 12.53 9.94
CA VAL A 143 -5.12 12.24 11.39
C VAL A 143 -4.60 13.40 12.21
N ASP A 144 -3.54 14.06 11.75
CA ASP A 144 -3.02 15.25 12.43
C ASP A 144 -3.95 16.46 12.23
N PHE A 145 -4.53 16.64 11.03
CA PHE A 145 -5.47 17.71 10.70
C PHE A 145 -6.75 17.68 11.53
N VAL A 146 -7.27 16.49 11.86
CA VAL A 146 -8.54 16.32 12.57
C VAL A 146 -8.38 16.28 14.10
N SER A 147 -7.13 16.32 14.60
CA SER A 147 -6.83 16.17 16.04
C SER A 147 -7.48 17.21 16.95
N ASP A 148 -7.79 18.40 16.43
CA ASP A 148 -8.41 19.52 17.12
C ASP A 148 -9.80 19.90 16.56
N LYS A 149 -10.42 19.01 15.77
CA LYS A 149 -11.70 19.25 15.07
C LYS A 149 -12.71 18.16 15.37
N ASP A 150 -13.99 18.49 15.12
CA ASP A 150 -15.06 17.51 15.28
C ASP A 150 -15.12 16.60 14.06
N LEU A 151 -14.98 15.29 14.30
CA LEU A 151 -15.11 14.24 13.30
C LEU A 151 -16.38 13.42 13.57
N GLY A 152 -17.36 13.54 12.69
CA GLY A 152 -18.59 12.80 12.73
C GLY A 152 -18.44 11.34 12.27
N LYS A 153 -19.37 10.49 12.72
CA LYS A 153 -19.40 9.06 12.38
C LYS A 153 -19.39 8.78 10.87
N LYS A 154 -20.21 9.52 10.12
CA LYS A 154 -20.36 9.34 8.67
C LYS A 154 -19.04 9.57 7.93
N GLU A 155 -18.32 10.62 8.31
CA GLU A 155 -17.02 10.94 7.73
C GLU A 155 -15.94 9.93 8.13
N MET A 156 -15.96 9.47 9.39
CA MET A 156 -15.05 8.41 9.83
C MET A 156 -15.28 7.10 9.07
N GLU A 157 -16.55 6.71 8.82
CA GLU A 157 -16.88 5.52 8.02
C GLU A 157 -16.33 5.62 6.59
N LYS A 158 -16.46 6.78 5.93
CA LYS A 158 -15.87 7.02 4.61
C LYS A 158 -14.36 6.78 4.62
N ILE A 159 -13.67 7.31 5.63
CA ILE A 159 -12.21 7.16 5.77
C ILE A 159 -11.82 5.70 6.00
N LEU A 160 -12.54 4.98 6.85
CA LEU A 160 -12.27 3.57 7.10
C LEU A 160 -12.48 2.70 5.86
N ILE A 161 -13.50 2.98 5.05
CA ILE A 161 -13.71 2.29 3.76
C ILE A 161 -12.52 2.50 2.83
N VAL A 162 -12.07 3.75 2.68
CA VAL A 162 -10.90 4.05 1.84
C VAL A 162 -9.64 3.39 2.39
N PHE A 163 -9.47 3.40 3.70
CA PHE A 163 -8.28 2.85 4.35
C PHE A 163 -8.21 1.32 4.32
N SER A 164 -9.36 0.64 4.25
CA SER A 164 -9.46 -0.83 4.20
C SER A 164 -8.66 -1.47 3.06
N VAL A 165 -8.41 -0.73 1.98
CA VAL A 165 -7.56 -1.19 0.86
C VAL A 165 -6.12 -1.45 1.33
N PHE A 166 -5.64 -0.68 2.30
CA PHE A 166 -4.30 -0.79 2.87
C PHE A 166 -4.29 -1.67 4.13
N ALA A 167 -5.25 -1.45 5.04
CA ALA A 167 -5.38 -2.09 6.34
C ALA A 167 -6.82 -2.62 6.55
N PRO A 168 -7.11 -3.86 6.13
CA PRO A 168 -8.46 -4.44 6.10
C PRO A 168 -8.99 -4.93 7.46
#